data_AF-A0AAV7KYD8-F1
#
_entry.id   AF-A0AAV7KYD8-F1
#
_cell.length_a   1.000
_cell.length_b   1.000
_cell.length_c   1.000
_cell.angle_alpha   90.00
_cell.angle_beta   90.00
_cell.angle_gamma   90.00
#
_symmetry.space_group_name_H-M   'P 1'
#
loop_
_entity.id
_entity.type
_entity.pdbx_description
1 polymer ?
#
loop_
_entity_poly.entity_id
_entity_poly.type
_entity_poly.pdbx_seq_one_letter_code
_entity_poly.pdbx_strand_id
1 'polypeptide(L)'
;MGIIGDASSSCSIAMARVLGLYRLPQITQYIKKVHFKNKVGEEVFFNQNGEVPAQYDIVNWQRSTEGGIRPVTVGGYDDRAPEGKNVIVNVTAVLWPSQTNQIPVSVCTQSCQPGFWKAVKEGEPACCFLCVPCPQGEISNETGE
;
A
#
# COMPACT_ATOMS: atom_id res chain seq x y z
N MET A 1 -19.69 18.96 9.83
CA MET A 1 -20.27 19.23 11.17
C MET A 1 -21.38 18.21 11.37
N GLY A 2 -21.23 17.30 12.34
CA GLY A 2 -22.22 16.26 12.63
C GLY A 2 -22.78 16.47 14.04
N ILE A 3 -24.05 16.17 14.23
CA ILE A 3 -24.76 16.30 15.51
C ILE A 3 -25.42 14.96 15.78
N ILE A 4 -25.22 14.45 16.99
CA ILE A 4 -25.89 13.23 17.44
C ILE A 4 -27.18 13.67 18.12
N GLY A 5 -28.28 13.47 17.43
CA GLY A 5 -29.62 13.74 17.90
C GLY A 5 -30.62 13.07 16.97
N ASP A 6 -31.78 12.70 17.49
CA ASP A 6 -32.84 12.15 16.67
C ASP A 6 -33.21 13.12 15.53
N ALA A 7 -33.34 12.59 14.31
CA ALA A 7 -33.58 13.39 13.11
C ALA A 7 -34.96 14.07 13.09
N SER A 8 -35.91 13.59 13.92
CA SER A 8 -37.24 14.18 14.05
C SER A 8 -37.35 15.20 15.20
N SER A 9 -36.34 15.33 16.04
CA SER A 9 -36.34 16.26 17.16
C SER A 9 -36.14 17.71 16.69
N SER A 10 -37.18 18.52 16.88
CA SER A 10 -37.16 19.97 16.62
C SER A 10 -36.07 20.69 17.41
N CYS A 11 -35.81 20.27 18.66
CA CYS A 11 -34.70 20.78 19.48
C CYS A 11 -33.34 20.45 18.86
N SER A 12 -33.13 19.22 18.40
CA SER A 12 -31.86 18.81 17.76
C SER A 12 -31.58 19.61 16.50
N ILE A 13 -32.61 19.86 15.68
CA ILE A 13 -32.52 20.67 14.46
C ILE A 13 -32.24 22.14 14.78
N ALA A 14 -32.92 22.71 15.78
CA ALA A 14 -32.72 24.10 16.19
C ALA A 14 -31.31 24.33 16.73
N MET A 15 -30.84 23.44 17.61
CA MET A 15 -29.46 23.45 18.10
C MET A 15 -28.50 23.38 16.92
N ALA A 16 -28.70 22.44 15.99
CA ALA A 16 -27.84 22.28 14.82
C ALA A 16 -27.63 23.55 14.01
N ARG A 17 -28.70 24.30 13.77
CA ARG A 17 -28.63 25.56 13.04
C ARG A 17 -27.86 26.62 13.82
N VAL A 18 -28.12 26.77 15.12
CA VAL A 18 -27.42 27.73 15.97
C VAL A 18 -25.92 27.43 16.01
N LEU A 19 -25.54 26.19 16.25
CA LEU A 19 -24.14 25.78 16.34
C LEU A 19 -23.43 25.91 14.99
N GLY A 20 -24.15 25.64 13.89
CA GLY A 20 -23.71 25.88 12.53
C GLY A 20 -23.38 27.33 12.26
N LEU A 21 -24.25 28.25 12.67
CA LEU A 21 -24.05 29.70 12.54
C LEU A 21 -22.78 30.18 13.25
N TYR A 22 -22.51 29.65 14.45
CA TYR A 22 -21.34 30.02 15.24
C TYR A 22 -20.08 29.18 14.96
N ARG A 23 -20.12 28.25 13.99
CA ARG A 23 -19.07 27.24 13.74
C ARG A 23 -18.60 26.51 15.01
N LEU A 24 -19.49 26.34 16.00
CA LEU A 24 -19.15 25.69 17.26
C LEU A 24 -19.02 24.17 17.03
N PRO A 25 -17.83 23.58 17.24
CA PRO A 25 -17.64 22.16 17.06
C PRO A 25 -18.32 21.40 18.21
N GLN A 26 -19.41 20.68 17.94
CA GLN A 26 -20.10 19.91 18.99
C GLN A 26 -19.46 18.57 19.31
N ILE A 27 -18.89 17.91 18.30
CA ILE A 27 -18.42 16.53 18.42
C ILE A 27 -16.97 16.40 17.93
N THR A 28 -16.47 17.40 17.20
CA THR A 28 -15.21 17.33 16.47
C THR A 28 -13.98 17.18 17.38
N GLN A 29 -14.00 17.79 18.57
CA GLN A 29 -12.88 17.65 19.52
C GLN A 29 -12.81 16.27 20.17
N TYR A 30 -13.98 15.68 20.46
CA TYR A 30 -14.06 14.35 21.06
C TYR A 30 -13.74 13.26 20.04
N ILE A 31 -14.25 13.35 18.81
CA ILE A 31 -13.94 12.39 17.73
C ILE A 31 -12.44 12.32 17.46
N LYS A 32 -11.73 13.46 17.46
CA LYS A 32 -10.26 13.48 17.26
C LYS A 32 -9.46 12.72 18.33
N LYS A 33 -10.05 12.44 19.49
CA LYS A 33 -9.41 11.74 20.61
C LYS A 33 -9.95 10.33 20.82
N VAL A 34 -10.80 9.85 19.92
CA VAL A 34 -11.36 8.50 20.00
C VAL A 34 -10.23 7.49 19.76
N HIS A 35 -10.11 6.54 20.68
CA HIS A 35 -9.28 5.35 20.54
C HIS A 35 -10.01 4.20 21.23
N PHE A 36 -10.52 3.26 20.44
CA PHE A 36 -11.24 2.09 20.95
C PHE A 36 -11.00 0.88 20.06
N LYS A 37 -11.37 -0.29 20.58
CA LYS A 37 -11.32 -1.55 19.84
C LYS A 37 -12.74 -1.90 19.36
N ASN A 38 -12.91 -2.17 18.07
CA ASN A 38 -14.22 -2.55 17.51
C ASN A 38 -14.59 -4.00 17.88
N LYS A 39 -15.79 -4.45 17.45
CA LYS A 39 -16.28 -5.82 17.74
C LYS A 39 -15.42 -6.94 17.15
N VAL A 40 -14.61 -6.63 16.13
CA VAL A 40 -13.73 -7.58 15.45
C VAL A 40 -12.32 -7.56 16.05
N GLY A 41 -12.04 -6.62 16.97
CA GLY A 41 -10.75 -6.52 17.64
C GLY A 41 -9.78 -5.53 16.97
N GLU A 42 -10.23 -4.71 16.03
CA GLU A 42 -9.38 -3.72 15.37
C GLU A 42 -9.38 -2.41 16.17
N GLU A 43 -8.21 -1.77 16.29
CA GLU A 43 -8.13 -0.46 16.90
C GLU A 43 -8.58 0.62 15.92
N VAL A 44 -9.47 1.49 16.36
CA VAL A 44 -9.99 2.65 15.63
C VAL A 44 -9.54 3.90 16.36
N PHE A 45 -8.69 4.68 15.70
CA PHE A 45 -8.17 5.95 16.20
C PHE A 45 -7.81 6.89 15.05
N PHE A 46 -7.56 8.15 15.40
CA PHE A 46 -7.03 9.16 14.47
C PHE A 46 -5.58 9.49 14.81
N ASN A 47 -4.73 9.61 13.78
CA ASN A 47 -3.35 10.07 13.95
C ASN A 47 -3.30 11.57 14.25
N GLN A 48 -2.10 12.14 14.40
CA GLN A 48 -1.90 13.56 14.72
C GLN A 48 -2.51 14.52 13.67
N ASN A 49 -2.63 14.07 12.42
CA ASN A 49 -3.23 14.82 11.32
C ASN A 49 -4.76 14.68 11.28
N GLY A 50 -5.35 13.83 12.13
CA GLY A 50 -6.78 13.54 12.14
C GLY A 50 -7.22 12.51 11.10
N GLU A 51 -6.29 11.68 10.61
CA GLU A 51 -6.52 10.63 9.62
C GLU A 51 -6.63 9.27 10.31
N VAL A 52 -7.42 8.37 9.73
CA VAL A 52 -7.47 6.97 10.18
C VAL A 52 -6.29 6.24 9.54
N PRO A 53 -5.41 5.59 10.31
CA PRO A 53 -4.30 4.84 9.74
C PRO A 53 -4.82 3.72 8.84
N ALA A 54 -4.28 3.64 7.62
CA ALA A 54 -4.77 2.75 6.60
C ALA A 54 -4.40 1.29 6.89
N GLN A 55 -5.35 0.38 6.67
CA GLN A 55 -5.15 -1.06 6.67
C GLN A 55 -5.82 -1.65 5.44
N TYR A 56 -5.08 -2.47 4.69
CA TYR A 56 -5.57 -3.08 3.46
C TYR A 56 -5.19 -4.55 3.36
N ASP A 57 -6.08 -5.35 2.80
CA ASP A 57 -5.76 -6.71 2.37
C ASP A 57 -5.05 -6.70 1.02
N ILE A 58 -3.98 -7.47 0.90
CA ILE A 58 -3.31 -7.74 -0.38
C ILE A 58 -3.89 -9.02 -0.94
N VAL A 59 -4.57 -8.93 -2.08
CA VAL A 59 -5.33 -10.02 -2.68
C VAL A 59 -4.70 -10.46 -4.00
N ASN A 60 -4.54 -11.77 -4.16
CA ASN A 60 -4.14 -12.41 -5.41
C ASN A 60 -5.37 -13.08 -6.04
N TRP A 61 -5.66 -12.74 -7.30
CA TRP A 61 -6.75 -13.33 -8.08
C TRP A 61 -6.31 -14.66 -8.68
N GLN A 62 -6.80 -15.76 -8.13
CA GLN A 62 -6.36 -17.10 -8.47
C GLN A 62 -7.40 -17.84 -9.29
N ARG A 63 -6.97 -18.53 -10.35
CA ARG A 63 -7.87 -19.42 -11.10
C ARG A 63 -8.10 -20.70 -10.29
N SER A 64 -9.36 -21.01 -10.02
CA SER A 64 -9.82 -22.26 -9.42
C SER A 64 -9.65 -23.42 -10.40
N THR A 65 -9.51 -24.63 -9.88
CA THR A 65 -9.56 -25.89 -10.65
C THR A 65 -10.89 -26.04 -11.40
N GLU A 66 -11.95 -25.40 -10.93
CA GLU A 66 -13.29 -25.38 -11.54
C GLU A 66 -13.43 -24.30 -12.64
N GLY A 67 -12.36 -23.58 -12.98
CA GLY A 67 -12.32 -22.60 -14.07
C GLY A 67 -12.70 -21.16 -13.69
N GLY A 68 -13.25 -20.93 -12.49
CA GLY A 68 -13.54 -19.59 -11.96
C GLY A 68 -12.31 -18.83 -11.44
N ILE A 69 -12.40 -17.51 -11.26
CA ILE A 69 -11.37 -16.71 -10.59
C ILE A 69 -11.86 -16.39 -9.18
N ARG A 70 -11.04 -16.68 -8.16
CA ARG A 70 -11.34 -16.37 -6.77
C ARG A 70 -10.29 -15.41 -6.18
N PRO A 71 -10.70 -14.39 -5.41
CA PRO A 71 -9.77 -13.59 -4.64
C PRO A 71 -9.24 -14.41 -3.46
N VAL A 72 -7.93 -14.39 -3.25
CA VAL A 72 -7.27 -14.99 -2.09
C VAL A 72 -6.41 -13.93 -1.42
N THR A 73 -6.67 -13.63 -0.16
CA THR A 73 -5.82 -12.73 0.63
C THR A 73 -4.47 -13.42 0.86
N VAL A 74 -3.39 -12.80 0.38
CA VAL A 74 -2.01 -13.30 0.46
C VAL A 74 -1.14 -12.44 1.36
N GLY A 75 -1.66 -11.32 1.85
CA GLY A 75 -0.92 -10.40 2.69
C GLY A 75 -1.76 -9.23 3.16
N GLY A 76 -1.11 -8.26 3.78
CA GLY A 76 -1.73 -7.04 4.25
C GLY A 76 -0.77 -5.86 4.26
N TYR A 77 -1.35 -4.67 4.24
CA TYR A 77 -0.71 -3.40 4.50
C TYR A 77 -1.21 -2.83 5.82
N ASP A 78 -0.32 -2.38 6.70
CA ASP A 78 -0.67 -1.66 7.92
C ASP A 78 0.22 -0.41 8.07
N ASP A 79 -0.39 0.76 7.92
CA ASP A 79 0.26 2.06 8.04
C ASP A 79 0.82 2.33 9.44
N ARG A 80 0.36 1.57 10.44
CA ARG A 80 0.78 1.68 11.84
C ARG A 80 2.12 0.99 12.11
N ALA A 81 2.53 0.10 11.21
CA ALA A 81 3.76 -0.65 11.38
C ALA A 81 4.99 0.23 11.12
N PRO A 82 6.17 -0.14 11.67
CA PRO A 82 7.41 0.56 11.36
C PRO A 82 7.71 0.58 9.86
N GLU A 83 8.46 1.60 9.42
CA GLU A 83 8.92 1.72 8.04
C GLU A 83 9.63 0.44 7.57
N GLY A 84 9.27 -0.04 6.38
CA GLY A 84 9.76 -1.30 5.82
C GLY A 84 9.08 -2.57 6.37
N LYS A 85 8.16 -2.45 7.33
CA LYS A 85 7.35 -3.56 7.88
C LYS A 85 5.84 -3.36 7.74
N ASN A 86 5.45 -2.28 7.06
CA ASN A 86 4.07 -1.94 6.72
C ASN A 86 3.46 -2.82 5.63
N VAL A 87 4.25 -3.61 4.91
CA VAL A 87 3.78 -4.59 3.93
C VAL A 87 4.22 -5.99 4.36
N ILE A 88 3.27 -6.91 4.50
CA ILE A 88 3.55 -8.33 4.76
C ILE A 88 2.85 -9.14 3.68
N VAL A 89 3.61 -9.92 2.91
CA VAL A 89 3.08 -10.80 1.86
C VAL A 89 3.61 -12.21 2.06
N ASN A 90 2.70 -13.18 2.15
CA ASN A 90 3.03 -14.59 2.09
C ASN A 90 3.21 -15.01 0.63
N VAL A 91 4.45 -14.94 0.15
CA VAL A 91 4.80 -15.27 -1.24
C VAL A 91 4.44 -16.71 -1.62
N THR A 92 4.45 -17.64 -0.66
CA THR A 92 4.08 -19.05 -0.92
C THR A 92 2.57 -19.25 -1.17
N ALA A 93 1.74 -18.29 -0.74
CA ALA A 93 0.30 -18.29 -1.01
C ALA A 93 -0.06 -17.66 -2.36
N VAL A 94 0.89 -17.01 -3.04
CA VAL A 94 0.68 -16.38 -4.35
C VAL A 94 0.76 -17.44 -5.44
N LEU A 95 -0.21 -17.43 -6.36
CA LEU A 95 -0.16 -18.19 -7.59
C LEU A 95 0.24 -17.26 -8.75
N TRP A 96 1.40 -17.55 -9.32
CA TRP A 96 1.95 -16.90 -10.49
C TRP A 96 1.49 -17.59 -11.77
N PRO A 97 1.33 -16.85 -12.88
CA PRO A 97 0.86 -17.41 -14.15
C PRO A 97 1.88 -18.30 -14.87
N SER A 98 3.03 -18.60 -14.26
CA SER A 98 4.08 -19.44 -14.85
C SER A 98 3.81 -20.93 -14.61
N GLN A 99 4.23 -21.81 -15.54
CA GLN A 99 4.08 -23.26 -15.40
C GLN A 99 4.79 -23.82 -14.15
N THR A 100 5.83 -23.12 -13.70
CA THR A 100 6.66 -23.48 -12.54
C THR A 100 6.24 -22.77 -11.25
N ASN A 101 5.20 -21.93 -11.29
CA ASN A 101 4.78 -21.05 -10.19
C ASN A 101 5.94 -20.20 -9.60
N GLN A 102 6.90 -19.83 -10.44
CA GLN A 102 8.02 -18.97 -10.07
C GLN A 102 7.65 -17.50 -10.17
N ILE A 103 8.24 -16.70 -9.28
CA ILE A 103 8.11 -15.24 -9.28
C ILE A 103 8.64 -14.71 -10.61
N PRO A 104 7.83 -13.93 -11.36
CA PRO A 104 8.26 -13.38 -12.64
C PRO A 104 9.33 -12.31 -12.43
N VAL A 105 10.34 -12.32 -13.28
CA VAL A 105 11.34 -11.25 -13.35
C VAL A 105 10.78 -10.13 -14.23
N SER A 106 10.67 -8.92 -13.67
CA SER A 106 10.13 -7.74 -14.35
C SER A 106 11.17 -6.62 -14.46
N VAL A 107 12.29 -6.91 -15.13
CA VAL A 107 13.36 -5.93 -15.40
C VAL A 107 13.44 -5.61 -16.89
N CYS A 108 13.81 -4.38 -17.24
CA CYS A 108 14.00 -3.96 -18.63
C CYS A 108 15.25 -4.60 -19.26
N THR A 109 16.32 -4.67 -18.48
CA THR A 109 17.57 -5.33 -18.86
C THR A 109 18.05 -6.14 -17.67
N GLN A 110 18.51 -7.37 -17.92
CA GLN A 110 19.13 -8.19 -16.88
C GLN A 110 20.41 -7.55 -16.36
N SER A 111 20.79 -7.86 -15.12
CA SER A 111 22.05 -7.40 -14.53
C SER A 111 23.24 -7.80 -15.41
N CYS A 112 24.15 -6.85 -15.65
CA CYS A 112 25.35 -7.10 -16.42
C CYS A 112 26.26 -8.06 -15.67
N GLN A 113 26.80 -9.05 -16.38
CA GLN A 113 27.77 -9.99 -15.84
C GLN A 113 29.14 -9.32 -15.61
N PRO A 114 30.00 -9.90 -14.76
CA PRO A 114 31.37 -9.42 -14.59
C PRO A 114 32.09 -9.30 -15.95
N GLY A 115 32.88 -8.24 -16.11
CA GLY A 115 33.52 -7.87 -17.39
C GLY A 115 32.68 -6.95 -18.28
N PHE A 116 31.46 -6.58 -17.86
CA PHE A 116 30.62 -5.60 -18.54
C PHE A 116 30.25 -4.43 -17.60
N TRP A 117 30.10 -3.24 -18.17
CA TRP A 117 29.60 -2.05 -17.49
C TRP A 117 28.24 -1.62 -18.06
N LYS A 118 27.45 -0.90 -17.25
CA LYS A 118 26.12 -0.39 -17.63
C LYS A 118 26.26 0.92 -18.39
N ALA A 119 25.97 0.90 -19.69
CA ALA A 119 25.88 2.11 -20.50
C ALA A 119 24.43 2.61 -20.58
N VAL A 120 24.25 3.93 -20.44
CA VAL A 120 22.96 4.58 -20.61
C VAL A 120 22.49 4.39 -22.05
N LYS A 121 21.22 3.99 -22.21
CA LYS A 121 20.58 3.91 -23.52
C LYS A 121 19.81 5.22 -23.76
N GLU A 122 20.30 6.05 -24.69
CA GLU A 122 19.64 7.32 -25.01
C GLU A 122 18.17 7.10 -25.42
N GLY A 123 17.28 7.95 -24.88
CA GLY A 123 15.85 7.87 -25.15
C GLY A 123 15.07 6.87 -24.29
N GLU A 124 15.74 6.09 -23.43
CA GLU A 124 15.11 5.08 -22.57
C GLU A 124 15.13 5.47 -21.08
N PRO A 125 14.25 4.89 -20.25
CA PRO A 125 14.29 5.09 -18.80
C PRO A 125 15.59 4.58 -18.15
N ALA A 126 15.94 5.12 -16.99
CA ALA A 126 17.19 4.79 -16.28
C ALA A 126 17.37 3.29 -15.93
N CYS A 127 16.28 2.53 -15.80
CA CYS A 127 16.34 1.09 -15.54
C CYS A 127 16.64 0.24 -16.80
N CYS A 128 16.68 0.86 -17.98
CA CYS A 128 17.01 0.25 -19.25
C CYS A 128 18.41 0.67 -19.68
N PHE A 129 19.33 -0.29 -19.79
CA PHE A 129 20.73 -0.01 -20.08
C PHE A 129 21.30 -1.05 -21.05
N LEU A 130 22.51 -0.79 -21.54
CA LEU A 130 23.27 -1.75 -22.34
C LEU A 130 24.42 -2.29 -21.50
N CYS A 131 24.65 -3.60 -21.56
CA CYS A 131 25.87 -4.20 -21.01
C CYS A 131 26.97 -4.13 -22.07
N VAL A 132 27.94 -3.26 -21.85
CA VAL A 132 29.07 -3.03 -22.77
C VAL A 132 30.33 -3.64 -22.15
N PRO A 133 31.15 -4.39 -22.92
CA PRO A 133 32.37 -4.98 -22.37
C PRO A 133 33.31 -3.90 -21.85
N CYS A 134 33.98 -4.18 -20.74
CA CYS A 134 35.01 -3.30 -20.21
C CYS A 134 36.12 -3.11 -21.27
N PRO A 135 36.59 -1.87 -21.48
CA PRO A 135 37.73 -1.63 -22.34
C PRO A 135 38.99 -2.26 -21.75
N GLN A 136 40.01 -2.42 -22.59
CA GLN A 136 41.26 -3.05 -22.19
C GLN A 136 41.91 -2.28 -21.03
N GLY A 137 42.19 -2.98 -19.92
CA GLY A 137 42.77 -2.38 -18.72
C GLY A 137 41.75 -1.99 -17.64
N GLU A 138 40.44 -2.10 -17.93
CA GLU A 138 39.37 -1.90 -16.95
C GLU A 138 38.73 -3.24 -16.55
N ILE A 139 38.18 -3.30 -15.34
CA ILE A 139 37.57 -4.49 -14.77
C ILE A 139 36.24 -4.11 -14.13
N SER A 140 35.22 -4.92 -14.39
CA SER A 140 33.96 -4.96 -13.64
C SER A 140 33.88 -6.31 -12.95
N ASN A 141 34.01 -6.34 -11.63
CA ASN A 141 34.17 -7.58 -10.87
C ASN A 141 32.87 -8.05 -10.19
N GLU A 142 31.81 -7.26 -10.29
CA GLU A 142 30.52 -7.50 -9.65
C GLU A 142 29.43 -7.49 -10.73
N THR A 143 28.37 -8.27 -10.51
CA THR A 143 27.14 -8.12 -11.28
C THR A 143 26.49 -6.81 -10.92
N GLY A 144 26.31 -5.91 -11.89
CA GLY A 144 25.71 -4.60 -11.61
C GLY A 144 24.23 -4.72 -11.25
N GLU A 145 23.87 -4.42 -9.99
CA GLU A 145 22.50 -4.15 -9.53
C GLU A 145 22.00 -2.79 -10.02
#